data_AF-A0A9E0NDW5-F1
#
_entry.id   AF-A0A9E0NDW5-F1
#
_cell.length_a   1.000
_cell.length_b   1.000
_cell.length_c   1.000
_cell.angle_alpha   90.00
_cell.angle_beta   90.00
_cell.angle_gamma   90.00
#
_symmetry.space_group_name_H-M   'P 1'
#
loop_
_entity.id
_entity.type
_entity.pdbx_description
1 polymer ?
#
loop_
_entity_poly.entity_id
_entity_poly.type
_entity_poly.pdbx_seq_one_letter_code
_entity_poly.pdbx_strand_id
1 'polypeptide(L)'
;MPQLIEFPPFSADLRAGLNALVRVCKETPAAGESFREFRARLRTARLWDKDRPLATLRFLAVGGDPVKPSPFMTALAATSSDDAISTVVLDRLWSCNPLLAKAVLDLLGERAYGKDELYKFLGSSAYRGLVPSRPALEAWLQIAVATGLVKTVGIAITLASRAEPLVARAAELDVDDFLATDKPEPEPTLPTSDDDAASGADASPTPVAAEPSIPATAAPPSGALLPSGLRHLRADALTSPRGLGRGVPLARFSSGFTPEVLDDTRDRIAAWTLGSRLPSGGYHPDDFALDAEAWVEGADEVVYRIAVAAALAFRLDADRAGVIRAFLALDKAGVLSDLYHGTVPDALPAQVDARALMLASLAARRCAEAPDLASQLDGGSAAAAFAALDGALGRGLFRAELVWMLDLLGQLGVIRPPDLRDYTITPYRIVRDTLFRLGFLASPYAADGATLVAATRAARAAVGESGHADTLAAFAIAAGCAYDCAHRKTCEFACRERLE
;
A
#
# COMPACT_ATOMS: atom_id res chain seq x y z
N MET A 1 6.53 -27.01 14.25
CA MET A 1 5.82 -26.22 13.23
C MET A 1 6.70 -26.16 12.01
N PRO A 2 6.11 -26.30 10.80
CA PRO A 2 6.86 -26.35 9.57
C PRO A 2 7.64 -25.05 9.38
N GLN A 3 8.90 -25.18 8.98
CA GLN A 3 9.79 -24.03 8.80
C GLN A 3 9.33 -23.22 7.58
N LEU A 4 9.24 -21.89 7.73
CA LEU A 4 9.08 -20.99 6.59
C LEU A 4 10.46 -20.54 6.13
N ILE A 5 10.81 -20.85 4.89
CA ILE A 5 12.04 -20.38 4.26
C ILE A 5 11.76 -19.07 3.54
N GLU A 6 12.37 -17.98 4.02
CA GLU A 6 12.37 -16.69 3.32
C GLU A 6 13.27 -16.74 2.08
N PHE A 7 12.87 -16.01 1.04
CA PHE A 7 13.60 -15.95 -0.23
C PHE A 7 14.40 -14.66 -0.34
N PRO A 8 15.53 -14.69 -1.10
CA PRO A 8 16.24 -13.48 -1.43
C PRO A 8 15.34 -12.52 -2.22
N PRO A 9 15.40 -11.20 -1.96
CA PRO A 9 14.72 -10.23 -2.81
C PRO A 9 15.39 -10.24 -4.20
N PHE A 10 14.62 -10.51 -5.26
CA PHE A 10 15.10 -10.25 -6.61
C PHE A 10 14.98 -8.76 -6.94
N SER A 11 15.85 -8.29 -7.83
CA SER A 11 15.73 -6.94 -8.38
C SER A 11 14.49 -6.82 -9.26
N ALA A 12 14.12 -5.58 -9.65
CA ALA A 12 12.95 -5.33 -10.50
C ALA A 12 12.96 -6.13 -11.82
N ASP A 13 14.15 -6.47 -12.33
CA ASP A 13 14.30 -7.43 -13.43
C ASP A 13 14.44 -8.86 -12.88
N LEU A 14 13.30 -9.53 -12.79
CA LEU A 14 13.20 -10.89 -12.27
C LEU A 14 13.97 -11.93 -13.11
N ARG A 15 13.99 -11.74 -14.43
CA ARG A 15 14.69 -12.68 -15.34
C ARG A 15 16.20 -12.51 -15.24
N ALA A 16 16.67 -11.27 -15.12
CA ALA A 16 18.08 -11.02 -14.81
C ALA A 16 18.49 -11.63 -13.46
N GLY A 17 17.59 -11.59 -12.45
CA GLY A 17 17.80 -12.25 -11.15
C GLY A 17 18.00 -13.77 -11.27
N LEU A 18 17.12 -14.46 -12.02
CA LEU A 18 17.26 -15.91 -12.27
C LEU A 18 18.54 -16.25 -13.04
N ASN A 19 18.89 -15.46 -14.06
CA ASN A 19 20.13 -15.67 -14.81
C ASN A 19 21.38 -15.42 -13.97
N ALA A 20 21.34 -14.43 -13.07
CA ALA A 20 22.42 -14.19 -12.12
C ALA A 20 22.58 -15.38 -11.15
N LEU A 21 21.48 -15.99 -10.71
CA LEU A 21 21.49 -17.18 -9.86
C LEU A 21 22.15 -18.36 -10.58
N VAL A 22 21.74 -18.63 -11.83
CA VAL A 22 22.34 -19.69 -12.67
C VAL A 22 23.84 -19.47 -12.85
N ARG A 23 24.27 -18.22 -13.09
CA ARG A 23 25.69 -17.87 -13.22
C ARG A 23 26.45 -18.18 -11.93
N VAL A 24 25.94 -17.76 -10.77
CA VAL A 24 26.58 -18.07 -9.48
C VAL A 24 26.70 -19.57 -9.29
N CYS A 25 25.66 -20.35 -9.59
CA CYS A 25 25.69 -21.80 -9.48
C CYS A 25 26.70 -22.45 -10.43
N LYS A 26 26.88 -21.95 -11.66
CA LYS A 26 27.88 -22.44 -12.62
C LYS A 26 29.32 -22.11 -12.22
N GLU A 27 29.52 -20.95 -11.60
CA GLU A 27 30.84 -20.46 -11.16
C GLU A 27 31.29 -21.04 -9.82
N THR A 28 30.38 -21.67 -9.06
CA THR A 28 30.70 -22.29 -7.76
C THR A 28 31.44 -23.62 -7.99
N PRO A 29 32.70 -23.80 -7.53
CA PRO A 29 33.46 -25.01 -7.77
C PRO A 29 32.84 -26.25 -7.12
N ALA A 30 32.90 -27.40 -7.81
CA ALA A 30 32.39 -28.68 -7.26
C ALA A 30 33.14 -29.14 -5.99
N ALA A 31 34.42 -28.77 -5.85
CA ALA A 31 35.21 -29.03 -4.64
C ALA A 31 34.76 -28.17 -3.43
N GLY A 32 33.96 -27.14 -3.69
CA GLY A 32 33.62 -26.07 -2.77
C GLY A 32 34.61 -24.90 -2.84
N GLU A 33 34.26 -23.81 -2.18
CA GLU A 33 35.09 -22.61 -2.03
C GLU A 33 34.91 -22.01 -0.63
N SER A 34 35.71 -21.00 -0.27
CA SER A 34 35.53 -20.34 1.01
C SER A 34 34.21 -19.55 1.06
N PHE A 35 33.58 -19.46 2.23
CA PHE A 35 32.35 -18.66 2.39
C PHE A 35 32.55 -17.20 1.98
N ARG A 36 33.74 -16.65 2.20
CA ARG A 36 34.10 -15.27 1.81
C ARG A 36 34.03 -15.07 0.30
N GLU A 37 34.60 -15.99 -0.48
CA GLU A 37 34.57 -15.94 -1.95
C GLU A 37 33.15 -16.10 -2.48
N PHE A 38 32.39 -17.06 -1.91
CA PHE A 38 31.00 -17.28 -2.28
C PHE A 38 30.10 -16.06 -1.98
N ARG A 39 30.23 -15.47 -0.78
CA ARG A 39 29.53 -14.22 -0.39
C ARG A 39 29.89 -13.07 -1.32
N ALA A 40 31.17 -12.91 -1.67
CA ALA A 40 31.62 -11.87 -2.61
C ALA A 40 30.97 -12.05 -3.99
N ARG A 41 30.85 -13.28 -4.48
CA ARG A 41 30.17 -13.58 -5.74
C ARG A 41 28.68 -13.25 -5.68
N LEU A 42 27.99 -13.63 -4.61
CA LEU A 42 26.57 -13.29 -4.40
C LEU A 42 26.35 -11.76 -4.35
N ARG A 43 27.25 -11.00 -3.71
CA ARG A 43 27.20 -9.52 -3.69
C ARG A 43 27.36 -8.93 -5.09
N THR A 44 28.34 -9.40 -5.86
CA THR A 44 28.55 -8.95 -7.25
C THR A 44 27.34 -9.25 -8.14
N ALA A 45 26.67 -10.38 -7.90
CA ALA A 45 25.44 -10.77 -8.57
C ALA A 45 24.17 -10.06 -8.06
N ARG A 46 24.28 -9.20 -7.02
CA ARG A 46 23.14 -8.55 -6.34
C ARG A 46 22.11 -9.54 -5.77
N LEU A 47 22.57 -10.72 -5.33
CA LEU A 47 21.75 -11.77 -4.71
C LEU A 47 21.95 -11.87 -3.19
N TRP A 48 22.86 -11.05 -2.64
CA TRP A 48 23.16 -11.01 -1.22
C TRP A 48 22.39 -9.88 -0.51
N ASP A 49 21.57 -10.25 0.46
CA ASP A 49 20.93 -9.32 1.38
C ASP A 49 21.75 -9.30 2.69
N LYS A 50 22.34 -8.15 3.03
CA LYS A 50 23.16 -7.99 4.24
C LYS A 50 22.33 -8.12 5.52
N ASP A 51 21.05 -7.78 5.46
CA ASP A 51 20.15 -7.76 6.61
C ASP A 51 19.50 -9.14 6.80
N ARG A 52 19.49 -9.97 5.74
CA ARG A 52 18.91 -11.33 5.73
C ARG A 52 19.83 -12.35 5.02
N PRO A 53 21.07 -12.56 5.51
CA PRO A 53 22.03 -13.44 4.85
C PRO A 53 21.55 -14.90 4.77
N LEU A 54 20.80 -15.35 5.78
CA LEU A 54 20.27 -16.72 5.82
C LEU A 54 19.20 -17.00 4.76
N ALA A 55 18.49 -15.98 4.25
CA ALA A 55 17.46 -16.20 3.24
C ALA A 55 18.06 -16.74 1.93
N THR A 56 19.13 -16.12 1.44
CA THR A 56 19.85 -16.57 0.24
C THR A 56 20.46 -17.96 0.45
N LEU A 57 21.07 -18.22 1.61
CA LEU A 57 21.72 -19.50 1.90
C LEU A 57 20.72 -20.66 2.03
N ARG A 58 19.59 -20.44 2.73
CA ARG A 58 18.49 -21.42 2.81
C ARG A 58 17.90 -21.70 1.45
N PHE A 59 17.66 -20.67 0.63
CA PHE A 59 17.15 -20.87 -0.73
C PHE A 59 18.10 -21.72 -1.58
N LEU A 60 19.41 -21.48 -1.48
CA LEU A 60 20.44 -22.25 -2.18
C LEU A 60 20.74 -23.62 -1.56
N ALA A 61 20.19 -23.93 -0.38
CA ALA A 61 20.46 -25.13 0.41
C ALA A 61 21.96 -25.32 0.73
N VAL A 62 22.66 -24.24 1.07
CA VAL A 62 24.10 -24.26 1.38
C VAL A 62 24.41 -23.58 2.71
N GLY A 63 25.52 -23.96 3.32
CA GLY A 63 26.05 -23.37 4.56
C GLY A 63 27.44 -23.91 4.88
N GLY A 64 28.05 -23.40 5.96
CA GLY A 64 29.38 -23.80 6.41
C GLY A 64 30.54 -23.18 5.61
N ASP A 65 31.75 -23.66 5.90
CA ASP A 65 33.00 -23.28 5.22
C ASP A 65 33.91 -24.52 5.16
N PRO A 66 34.22 -25.08 3.98
CA PRO A 66 33.93 -24.57 2.64
C PRO A 66 32.47 -24.74 2.21
N VAL A 67 31.96 -23.81 1.41
CA VAL A 67 30.63 -23.87 0.78
C VAL A 67 30.70 -24.81 -0.42
N LYS A 68 29.96 -25.93 -0.36
CA LYS A 68 29.84 -26.89 -1.47
C LYS A 68 28.50 -26.70 -2.20
N PRO A 69 28.45 -26.82 -3.55
CA PRO A 69 27.19 -26.76 -4.29
C PRO A 69 26.19 -27.80 -3.79
N SER A 70 24.97 -27.35 -3.49
CA SER A 70 23.86 -28.25 -3.14
C SER A 70 23.32 -28.98 -4.38
N PRO A 71 22.52 -30.05 -4.22
CA PRO A 71 21.84 -30.69 -5.35
C PRO A 71 21.01 -29.72 -6.19
N PHE A 72 20.37 -28.74 -5.55
CA PHE A 72 19.64 -27.67 -6.23
C PHE A 72 20.58 -26.79 -7.06
N MET A 73 21.73 -26.37 -6.51
CA MET A 73 22.72 -25.58 -7.25
C MET A 73 23.28 -26.36 -8.45
N THR A 74 23.58 -27.64 -8.28
CA THR A 74 24.07 -28.50 -9.38
C THR A 74 23.01 -28.66 -10.47
N ALA A 75 21.75 -28.89 -10.10
CA ALA A 75 20.64 -28.97 -11.05
C ALA A 75 20.47 -27.66 -11.82
N LEU A 76 20.52 -26.52 -11.11
CA LEU A 76 20.39 -25.20 -11.71
C LEU A 76 21.58 -24.86 -12.63
N ALA A 77 22.80 -25.22 -12.25
CA ALA A 77 24.00 -25.04 -13.07
C ALA A 77 23.97 -25.88 -14.35
N ALA A 78 23.31 -27.03 -14.34
CA ALA A 78 23.17 -27.90 -15.51
C ALA A 78 22.15 -27.39 -16.54
N THR A 79 21.35 -26.37 -16.20
CA THR A 79 20.32 -25.84 -17.11
C THR A 79 20.92 -25.07 -18.29
N SER A 80 20.30 -25.24 -19.46
CA SER A 80 20.69 -24.62 -20.73
C SER A 80 19.60 -23.77 -21.37
N SER A 81 18.38 -23.76 -20.81
CA SER A 81 17.23 -23.00 -21.31
C SER A 81 16.47 -22.33 -20.16
N ASP A 82 15.81 -21.21 -20.46
CA ASP A 82 14.92 -20.52 -19.50
C ASP A 82 13.80 -21.43 -18.99
N ASP A 83 13.39 -22.39 -19.82
CA ASP A 83 12.37 -23.37 -19.46
C ASP A 83 12.83 -24.31 -18.35
N ALA A 84 14.03 -24.87 -18.50
CA ALA A 84 14.65 -25.73 -17.50
C ALA A 84 14.99 -24.95 -16.22
N ILE A 85 15.44 -23.69 -16.32
CA ILE A 85 15.68 -22.81 -15.17
C ILE A 85 14.41 -22.66 -14.34
N SER A 86 13.30 -22.32 -15.01
CA SER A 86 12.02 -22.09 -14.34
C SER A 86 11.53 -23.36 -13.65
N THR A 87 11.62 -24.52 -14.29
CA THR A 87 11.22 -25.81 -13.70
C THR A 87 12.02 -26.14 -12.44
N VAL A 88 13.36 -26.04 -12.49
CA VAL A 88 14.23 -26.32 -11.33
C VAL A 88 13.95 -25.36 -10.17
N VAL A 89 13.70 -24.07 -10.47
CA VAL A 89 13.38 -23.08 -9.44
C VAL A 89 11.98 -23.29 -8.85
N LEU A 90 10.99 -23.74 -9.64
CA LEU A 90 9.66 -24.09 -9.14
C LEU A 90 9.69 -25.28 -8.18
N ASP A 91 10.47 -26.30 -8.49
CA ASP A 91 10.67 -27.44 -7.59
C ASP A 91 11.31 -26.99 -6.26
N ARG A 92 12.24 -26.03 -6.31
CA ARG A 92 12.82 -25.44 -5.10
C ARG A 92 11.79 -24.60 -4.33
N LEU A 93 10.99 -23.79 -5.03
CA LEU A 93 9.94 -22.97 -4.42
C LEU A 93 8.93 -23.83 -3.67
N TRP A 94 8.51 -24.95 -4.27
CA TRP A 94 7.63 -25.94 -3.65
C TRP A 94 8.29 -26.61 -2.44
N SER A 95 9.49 -27.15 -2.59
CA SER A 95 10.18 -27.87 -1.49
C SER A 95 10.48 -26.98 -0.29
N CYS A 96 10.73 -25.69 -0.51
CA CYS A 96 11.00 -24.76 0.58
C CYS A 96 9.76 -24.42 1.41
N ASN A 97 8.58 -24.31 0.79
CA ASN A 97 7.36 -23.86 1.47
C ASN A 97 6.11 -24.53 0.89
N PRO A 98 5.92 -25.85 1.09
CA PRO A 98 4.83 -26.60 0.47
C PRO A 98 3.45 -26.15 0.94
N LEU A 99 3.27 -25.80 2.23
CA LEU A 99 2.01 -25.29 2.75
C LEU A 99 1.65 -23.91 2.18
N LEU A 100 2.63 -23.01 2.05
CA LEU A 100 2.42 -21.71 1.43
C LEU A 100 2.04 -21.88 -0.05
N ALA A 101 2.80 -22.72 -0.78
CA ALA A 101 2.54 -22.99 -2.19
C ALA A 101 1.14 -23.59 -2.39
N LYS A 102 0.76 -24.60 -1.60
CA LYS A 102 -0.58 -25.18 -1.63
C LYS A 102 -1.66 -24.12 -1.39
N ALA A 103 -1.57 -23.38 -0.29
CA ALA A 103 -2.57 -22.37 0.06
C ALA A 103 -2.73 -21.31 -1.04
N VAL A 104 -1.63 -20.82 -1.61
CA VAL A 104 -1.69 -19.84 -2.70
C VAL A 104 -2.27 -20.46 -3.97
N LEU A 105 -1.88 -21.67 -4.34
CA LEU A 105 -2.38 -22.33 -5.55
C LEU A 105 -3.87 -22.68 -5.46
N ASP A 106 -4.33 -23.17 -4.31
CA ASP A 106 -5.73 -23.48 -4.05
C ASP A 106 -6.58 -22.21 -4.21
N LEU A 107 -6.16 -21.09 -3.60
CA LEU A 107 -6.84 -19.80 -3.78
C LEU A 107 -6.83 -19.35 -5.25
N LEU A 108 -5.64 -19.29 -5.88
CA LEU A 108 -5.53 -18.80 -7.25
C LEU A 108 -6.25 -19.68 -8.28
N GLY A 109 -6.52 -20.94 -7.95
CA GLY A 109 -7.35 -21.85 -8.72
C GLY A 109 -8.84 -21.49 -8.71
N GLU A 110 -9.33 -20.82 -7.65
CA GLU A 110 -10.71 -20.33 -7.57
C GLU A 110 -10.92 -19.05 -8.38
N ARG A 111 -10.02 -18.07 -8.22
CA ARG A 111 -10.07 -16.77 -8.91
C ARG A 111 -8.75 -16.02 -8.81
N ALA A 112 -8.67 -14.87 -9.47
CA ALA A 112 -7.57 -13.94 -9.24
C ALA A 112 -7.69 -13.26 -7.86
N TYR A 113 -6.57 -13.13 -7.15
CA TYR A 113 -6.50 -12.51 -5.83
C TYR A 113 -5.48 -11.36 -5.80
N GLY A 114 -5.81 -10.29 -5.07
CA GLY A 114 -4.84 -9.24 -4.75
C GLY A 114 -3.78 -9.73 -3.75
N LYS A 115 -2.57 -9.16 -3.78
CA LYS A 115 -1.50 -9.53 -2.83
C LYS A 115 -1.92 -9.37 -1.37
N ASP A 116 -2.64 -8.29 -1.05
CA ASP A 116 -3.17 -8.07 0.30
C ASP A 116 -4.26 -9.08 0.70
N GLU A 117 -5.04 -9.58 -0.27
CA GLU A 117 -6.05 -10.61 -0.01
C GLU A 117 -5.39 -11.95 0.31
N LEU A 118 -4.38 -12.34 -0.47
CA LEU A 118 -3.54 -13.51 -0.19
C LEU A 118 -2.92 -13.41 1.22
N TYR A 119 -2.35 -12.25 1.56
CA TYR A 119 -1.75 -12.03 2.88
C TYR A 119 -2.77 -12.15 4.01
N LYS A 120 -3.98 -11.60 3.83
CA LYS A 120 -5.08 -11.73 4.81
C LYS A 120 -5.53 -13.17 5.00
N PHE A 121 -5.62 -13.95 3.92
CA PHE A 121 -5.95 -15.36 4.03
C PHE A 121 -4.87 -16.15 4.77
N LEU A 122 -3.60 -15.91 4.46
CA LEU A 122 -2.48 -16.54 5.15
C LEU A 122 -2.44 -16.16 6.65
N GLY A 123 -2.96 -15.00 7.03
CA GLY A 123 -3.14 -14.62 8.44
C GLY A 123 -4.41 -15.18 9.11
N SER A 124 -5.25 -15.90 8.38
CA SER A 124 -6.51 -16.46 8.91
C SER A 124 -6.29 -17.82 9.57
N SER A 125 -7.26 -18.27 10.37
CA SER A 125 -7.25 -19.60 11.00
C SER A 125 -7.35 -20.76 10.00
N ALA A 126 -7.67 -20.50 8.73
CA ALA A 126 -7.72 -21.52 7.69
C ALA A 126 -6.31 -21.96 7.25
N TYR A 127 -5.32 -21.07 7.35
CA TYR A 127 -3.94 -21.40 7.02
C TYR A 127 -3.23 -22.00 8.24
N ARG A 128 -2.75 -23.24 8.10
CA ARG A 128 -2.10 -24.00 9.19
C ARG A 128 -0.58 -23.89 9.23
N GLY A 129 0.03 -23.18 8.27
CA GLY A 129 1.48 -22.96 8.21
C GLY A 129 1.94 -21.74 9.01
N LEU A 130 3.25 -21.48 9.01
CA LEU A 130 3.80 -20.23 9.52
C LEU A 130 3.50 -19.08 8.55
N VAL A 131 2.97 -17.98 9.07
CA VAL A 131 2.57 -16.82 8.27
C VAL A 131 3.83 -16.08 7.80
N PRO A 132 4.03 -15.89 6.49
CA PRO A 132 5.18 -15.12 6.00
C PRO A 132 5.07 -13.65 6.39
N SER A 133 6.22 -12.99 6.52
CA SER A 133 6.26 -11.52 6.54
C SER A 133 5.80 -10.97 5.17
N ARG A 134 5.28 -9.74 5.13
CA ARG A 134 4.89 -9.11 3.84
C ARG A 134 6.06 -9.09 2.83
N PRO A 135 7.30 -8.72 3.20
CA PRO A 135 8.44 -8.78 2.28
C PRO A 135 8.77 -10.20 1.82
N ALA A 136 8.64 -11.21 2.70
CA ALA A 136 8.89 -12.61 2.33
C ALA A 136 7.85 -13.14 1.34
N LEU A 137 6.56 -12.82 1.55
CA LEU A 137 5.51 -13.17 0.59
C LEU A 137 5.72 -12.47 -0.76
N GLU A 138 6.10 -11.19 -0.74
CA GLU A 138 6.40 -10.45 -1.96
C GLU A 138 7.57 -11.09 -2.74
N ALA A 139 8.65 -11.45 -2.05
CA ALA A 139 9.77 -12.17 -2.66
C ALA A 139 9.32 -13.51 -3.25
N TRP A 140 8.54 -14.30 -2.52
CA TRP A 140 7.98 -15.57 -3.02
C TRP A 140 7.15 -15.37 -4.29
N LEU A 141 6.25 -14.37 -4.30
CA LEU A 141 5.40 -14.05 -5.45
C LEU A 141 6.22 -13.56 -6.65
N GLN A 142 7.28 -12.79 -6.42
CA GLN A 142 8.20 -12.35 -7.47
C GLN A 142 8.87 -13.55 -8.17
N ILE A 143 9.35 -14.54 -7.40
CA ILE A 143 9.90 -15.77 -7.97
C ILE A 143 8.83 -16.55 -8.73
N ALA A 144 7.62 -16.67 -8.16
CA ALA A 144 6.49 -17.36 -8.79
C ALA A 144 6.10 -16.69 -10.13
N VAL A 145 6.14 -15.37 -10.22
CA VAL A 145 5.91 -14.63 -11.48
C VAL A 145 7.06 -14.88 -12.47
N ALA A 146 8.31 -14.79 -12.00
CA ALA A 146 9.51 -14.96 -12.83
C ALA A 146 9.57 -16.33 -13.52
N THR A 147 9.08 -17.35 -12.82
CA THR A 147 9.08 -18.75 -13.25
C THR A 147 7.82 -19.15 -14.00
N GLY A 148 6.84 -18.24 -14.16
CA GLY A 148 5.59 -18.52 -14.87
C GLY A 148 4.61 -19.43 -14.11
N LEU A 149 4.75 -19.58 -12.78
CA LEU A 149 3.75 -20.22 -11.92
C LEU A 149 2.48 -19.37 -11.85
N VAL A 150 2.67 -18.07 -11.69
CA VAL A 150 1.59 -17.09 -11.63
C VAL A 150 1.86 -15.94 -12.59
N LYS A 151 0.82 -15.19 -12.93
CA LYS A 151 0.92 -13.97 -13.72
C LYS A 151 0.14 -12.85 -13.07
N THR A 152 0.62 -11.63 -13.25
CA THR A 152 -0.04 -10.41 -12.79
C THR A 152 -1.13 -10.00 -13.78
N VAL A 153 -2.34 -9.75 -13.30
CA VAL A 153 -3.47 -9.20 -14.06
C VAL A 153 -3.97 -7.98 -13.30
N GLY A 154 -3.50 -6.79 -13.70
CA GLY A 154 -3.72 -5.55 -12.95
C GLY A 154 -2.99 -5.57 -11.60
N ILE A 155 -3.74 -5.42 -10.50
CA ILE A 155 -3.22 -5.54 -9.12
C ILE A 155 -3.36 -6.95 -8.55
N ALA A 156 -4.03 -7.84 -9.28
CA ALA A 156 -4.27 -9.21 -8.87
C ALA A 156 -3.25 -10.15 -9.50
N ILE A 157 -3.17 -11.35 -8.94
CA ILE A 157 -2.36 -12.46 -9.41
C ILE A 157 -3.30 -13.62 -9.72
N THR A 158 -2.99 -14.38 -10.75
CA THR A 158 -3.71 -15.60 -11.14
C THR A 158 -2.72 -16.66 -11.62
N LEU A 159 -3.17 -17.90 -11.78
CA LEU A 159 -2.35 -18.99 -12.30
C LEU A 159 -1.87 -18.70 -13.73
N ALA A 160 -0.63 -19.08 -14.02
CA ALA A 160 -0.04 -19.03 -15.35
C ALA A 160 0.14 -20.45 -15.93
N SER A 161 0.72 -20.54 -17.13
CA SER A 161 0.75 -21.80 -17.89
C SER A 161 1.56 -22.92 -17.24
N ARG A 162 2.46 -22.63 -16.29
CA ARG A 162 3.25 -23.64 -15.57
C ARG A 162 2.65 -24.05 -14.23
N ALA A 163 1.46 -23.56 -13.90
CA ALA A 163 0.81 -23.91 -12.64
C ALA A 163 0.31 -25.36 -12.59
N GLU A 164 -0.07 -25.93 -13.73
CA GLU A 164 -0.79 -27.20 -13.79
C GLU A 164 -0.11 -28.35 -13.01
N PRO A 165 1.21 -28.61 -13.15
CA PRO A 165 1.86 -29.67 -12.38
C PRO A 165 1.88 -29.41 -10.88
N LEU A 166 2.05 -28.14 -10.46
CA LEU A 166 2.08 -27.79 -9.04
C LEU A 166 0.67 -27.76 -8.42
N VAL A 167 -0.37 -27.45 -9.20
CA VAL A 167 -1.76 -27.57 -8.76
C VAL A 167 -2.13 -29.03 -8.51
N ALA A 168 -1.75 -29.94 -9.41
CA ALA A 168 -1.94 -31.38 -9.19
C ALA A 168 -1.21 -31.84 -7.91
N ARG A 169 0.05 -31.43 -7.74
CA ARG A 169 0.83 -31.71 -6.53
C ARG A 169 0.23 -31.11 -5.25
N ALA A 170 -0.38 -29.92 -5.36
CA ALA A 170 -1.08 -29.27 -4.24
C ALA A 170 -2.37 -29.99 -3.86
N ALA A 171 -3.08 -30.59 -4.82
CA ALA A 171 -4.27 -31.40 -4.54
C ALA A 171 -3.91 -32.71 -3.81
N GLU A 172 -2.72 -33.27 -4.06
CA GLU A 172 -2.22 -34.50 -3.42
C GLU A 172 -1.65 -34.30 -2.02
N LEU A 173 -1.28 -33.07 -1.65
CA LEU A 173 -0.67 -32.78 -0.35
C LEU A 173 -1.72 -32.79 0.77
N ASP A 174 -1.71 -33.86 1.57
CA ASP A 174 -2.42 -33.92 2.85
C ASP A 174 -1.71 -33.02 3.88
N VAL A 175 -2.39 -31.94 4.25
CA VAL A 175 -1.85 -30.94 5.19
C VAL A 175 -1.64 -31.52 6.58
N ASP A 176 -2.48 -32.44 7.02
CA ASP A 176 -2.43 -32.98 8.38
C ASP A 176 -1.33 -34.02 8.52
N ASP A 177 -1.16 -34.88 7.51
CA ASP A 177 -0.02 -35.81 7.45
C ASP A 177 1.31 -35.04 7.31
N PHE A 178 1.35 -34.00 6.47
CA PHE A 178 2.54 -33.15 6.33
C PHE A 178 2.93 -32.50 7.65
N LEU A 179 1.98 -31.89 8.37
CA LEU A 179 2.26 -31.25 9.65
C LEU A 179 2.70 -32.23 10.74
N ALA A 180 2.27 -33.49 10.67
CA ALA A 180 2.67 -34.54 11.59
C ALA A 180 4.08 -35.10 11.31
N THR A 181 4.51 -35.09 10.04
CA THR A 181 5.76 -35.73 9.59
C THR A 181 6.90 -34.76 9.32
N ASP A 182 6.61 -33.47 9.15
CA ASP A 182 7.59 -32.47 8.74
C ASP A 182 8.74 -32.32 9.75
N LYS A 183 9.96 -32.49 9.26
CA LYS A 183 11.19 -32.31 10.03
C LYS A 183 11.92 -31.09 9.46
N PRO A 184 12.15 -30.03 10.25
CA PRO A 184 12.82 -28.84 9.75
C PRO A 184 14.21 -29.20 9.22
N GLU A 185 14.57 -28.63 8.07
CA GLU A 185 15.94 -28.75 7.53
C GLU A 185 16.92 -28.12 8.53
N PRO A 186 18.13 -28.70 8.70
CA PRO A 186 19.15 -28.11 9.57
C PRO A 186 19.47 -26.68 9.09
N GLU A 187 19.51 -25.75 10.03
CA GLU A 187 19.74 -24.36 9.72
C GLU A 187 21.17 -24.12 9.19
N PRO A 188 21.34 -23.36 8.08
CA PRO A 188 22.66 -23.04 7.58
C PRO A 188 23.48 -22.30 8.63
N THR A 189 24.70 -22.76 8.88
CA THR A 189 25.64 -22.07 9.75
C THR A 189 26.37 -20.98 8.97
N LEU A 190 26.32 -19.75 9.49
CA LEU A 190 27.19 -18.67 9.04
C LEU A 190 28.54 -18.83 9.73
N PRO A 191 29.65 -18.96 8.98
CA PRO A 191 30.97 -18.91 9.58
C PRO A 191 31.13 -17.56 10.30
N THR A 192 31.54 -17.60 11.58
CA THR A 192 31.92 -16.41 12.32
C THR A 192 33.21 -15.88 11.71
N SER A 193 33.09 -14.99 10.73
CA SER A 193 34.23 -14.30 10.17
C SER A 193 34.62 -13.15 11.11
N ASP A 194 35.71 -13.32 11.86
CA ASP A 194 36.35 -12.28 12.68
C ASP A 194 36.81 -11.05 11.85
N ASP A 195 36.70 -11.11 10.52
CA ASP A 195 37.21 -10.14 9.56
C ASP A 195 36.26 -8.96 9.23
N ASP A 196 34.99 -8.97 9.66
CA ASP A 196 34.08 -7.83 9.41
C ASP A 196 34.48 -6.56 10.23
N ALA A 197 35.52 -6.65 11.07
CA ALA A 197 36.14 -5.51 11.77
C ALA A 197 37.10 -4.66 10.91
N ALA A 198 37.56 -5.14 9.75
CA ALA A 198 38.64 -4.49 8.99
C ALA A 198 38.20 -3.56 7.84
N SER A 199 36.89 -3.41 7.60
CA SER A 199 36.36 -2.58 6.50
C SER A 199 35.52 -1.36 6.98
N GLY A 200 35.67 -0.98 8.26
CA GLY A 200 34.99 0.16 8.87
C GLY A 200 35.81 1.44 8.81
N ALA A 201 35.80 2.12 7.67
CA ALA A 201 36.09 3.55 7.60
C ALA A 201 34.81 4.27 7.14
N ASP A 202 33.79 4.25 7.99
CA ASP A 202 32.88 5.37 8.15
C ASP A 202 32.12 5.25 9.48
N ALA A 203 31.92 6.39 10.12
CA ALA A 203 31.72 6.56 11.55
C ALA A 203 30.56 5.78 12.19
N SER A 204 30.83 5.14 13.34
CA SER A 204 29.80 4.73 14.30
C SER A 204 29.44 5.90 15.24
N PRO A 205 28.19 5.96 15.73
CA PRO A 205 27.94 6.31 17.12
C PRO A 205 27.38 5.12 17.90
N THR A 206 28.01 4.92 19.06
CA THR A 206 27.56 4.44 20.39
C THR A 206 26.27 3.59 20.52
N PRO A 207 26.28 2.50 21.32
CA PRO A 207 25.19 1.52 21.38
C PRO A 207 23.98 2.04 22.14
N VAL A 208 22.78 1.81 21.58
CA VAL A 208 21.49 1.99 22.26
C VAL A 208 21.09 0.67 22.91
N ALA A 209 20.73 0.75 24.19
CA ALA A 209 20.26 -0.35 25.01
C ALA A 209 18.97 -0.98 24.46
N ALA A 210 18.84 -2.29 24.67
CA ALA A 210 17.70 -3.11 24.24
C ALA A 210 16.35 -2.55 24.72
N GLU A 211 15.41 -2.40 23.78
CA GLU A 211 14.00 -2.12 24.07
C GLU A 211 13.29 -3.36 24.67
N PRO A 212 12.43 -3.20 25.68
CA PRO A 212 11.57 -4.26 26.17
C PRO A 212 10.42 -4.52 25.19
N SER A 213 10.22 -5.79 24.86
CA SER A 213 9.15 -6.27 23.98
C SER A 213 7.75 -5.95 24.54
N ILE A 214 6.96 -5.19 23.79
CA ILE A 214 5.54 -4.94 24.08
C ILE A 214 4.72 -6.18 23.70
N PRO A 215 3.81 -6.67 24.57
CA PRO A 215 2.97 -7.82 24.26
C PRO A 215 1.96 -7.49 23.17
N ALA A 216 1.83 -8.38 22.19
CA ALA A 216 0.88 -8.29 21.09
C ALA A 216 -0.56 -8.34 21.63
N THR A 217 -1.23 -7.18 21.64
CA THR A 217 -2.68 -7.11 21.85
C THR A 217 -3.37 -7.70 20.62
N ALA A 218 -4.27 -8.65 20.85
CA ALA A 218 -5.05 -9.34 19.83
C ALA A 218 -5.79 -8.35 18.90
N ALA A 219 -5.67 -8.56 17.59
CA ALA A 219 -6.34 -7.76 16.57
C ALA A 219 -7.86 -8.02 16.57
N PRO A 220 -8.70 -6.98 16.39
CA PRO A 220 -10.15 -7.13 16.22
C PRO A 220 -10.50 -7.63 14.79
N PRO A 221 -11.71 -8.18 14.57
CA PRO A 221 -12.07 -8.88 13.34
C PRO A 221 -12.37 -7.92 12.17
N SER A 222 -12.09 -8.43 10.95
CA SER A 222 -12.40 -7.91 9.60
C SER A 222 -13.25 -6.64 9.50
N GLY A 223 -12.59 -5.49 9.52
CA GLY A 223 -12.99 -4.28 8.82
C GLY A 223 -11.74 -3.72 8.16
N ALA A 224 -11.69 -3.63 6.83
CA ALA A 224 -10.64 -2.83 6.22
C ALA A 224 -10.81 -1.41 6.75
N LEU A 225 -9.87 -0.93 7.57
CA LEU A 225 -9.90 0.43 8.07
C LEU A 225 -10.06 1.37 6.88
N LEU A 226 -11.08 2.23 6.92
CA LEU A 226 -11.26 3.26 5.91
C LEU A 226 -9.95 4.05 5.75
N PRO A 227 -9.67 4.61 4.57
CA PRO A 227 -8.55 5.55 4.41
C PRO A 227 -8.59 6.60 5.53
N SER A 228 -7.44 7.04 6.03
CA SER A 228 -7.32 7.98 7.16
C SER A 228 -8.34 9.13 7.11
N GLY A 229 -8.47 9.78 5.95
CA GLY A 229 -9.43 10.87 5.72
C GLY A 229 -10.91 10.50 5.92
N LEU A 230 -11.28 9.22 5.74
CA LEU A 230 -12.66 8.71 5.85
C LEU A 230 -12.95 7.96 7.16
N ARG A 231 -11.97 7.78 8.05
CA ARG A 231 -12.15 7.02 9.31
C ARG A 231 -13.16 7.60 10.27
N HIS A 232 -13.45 8.89 10.11
CA HIS A 232 -14.50 9.56 10.87
C HIS A 232 -15.91 9.05 10.52
N LEU A 233 -16.07 8.39 9.36
CA LEU A 233 -17.31 7.73 8.96
C LEU A 233 -17.44 6.39 9.70
N ARG A 234 -18.45 6.27 10.56
CA ARG A 234 -18.77 5.03 11.25
C ARG A 234 -20.08 4.46 10.76
N ALA A 235 -20.09 3.16 10.44
CA ALA A 235 -21.25 2.49 9.85
C ALA A 235 -22.49 2.51 10.77
N ASP A 236 -22.29 2.42 12.08
CA ASP A 236 -23.33 2.45 13.12
C ASP A 236 -23.99 3.84 13.26
N ALA A 237 -23.30 4.90 12.83
CA ALA A 237 -23.82 6.27 12.86
C ALA A 237 -24.59 6.66 11.58
N LEU A 238 -24.59 5.82 10.54
CA LEU A 238 -25.18 6.14 9.24
C LEU A 238 -26.51 5.41 9.03
N THR A 239 -27.55 6.17 8.66
CA THR A 239 -28.84 5.61 8.26
C THR A 239 -28.73 4.93 6.89
N SER A 240 -29.27 3.72 6.74
CA SER A 240 -29.23 3.04 5.45
C SER A 240 -30.00 3.83 4.39
N PRO A 241 -29.45 4.03 3.17
CA PRO A 241 -30.16 4.67 2.08
C PRO A 241 -31.23 3.77 1.46
N ARG A 242 -31.28 2.49 1.84
CA ARG A 242 -32.22 1.53 1.27
C ARG A 242 -33.63 1.71 1.84
N GLY A 243 -34.63 1.55 0.99
CA GLY A 243 -36.05 1.62 1.35
C GLY A 243 -36.58 3.03 1.61
N LEU A 244 -35.78 4.07 1.38
CA LEU A 244 -36.19 5.47 1.57
C LEU A 244 -36.96 6.05 0.37
N GLY A 245 -36.94 5.39 -0.78
CA GLY A 245 -37.56 5.87 -2.01
C GLY A 245 -38.67 4.97 -2.54
N ARG A 246 -39.36 5.46 -3.59
CA ARG A 246 -40.28 4.63 -4.39
C ARG A 246 -39.53 3.45 -4.99
N GLY A 247 -40.09 2.25 -4.91
CA GLY A 247 -39.52 1.05 -5.52
C GLY A 247 -39.25 1.23 -7.01
N VAL A 248 -38.03 0.93 -7.44
CA VAL A 248 -37.61 1.01 -8.85
C VAL A 248 -37.92 -0.32 -9.53
N PRO A 249 -38.68 -0.34 -10.65
CA PRO A 249 -38.89 -1.56 -11.41
C PRO A 249 -37.56 -2.15 -11.89
N LEU A 250 -37.32 -3.44 -11.63
CA LEU A 250 -36.07 -4.11 -11.98
C LEU A 250 -35.72 -4.05 -13.48
N ALA A 251 -36.74 -4.01 -14.34
CA ALA A 251 -36.59 -3.87 -15.79
C ALA A 251 -35.93 -2.55 -16.22
N ARG A 252 -35.92 -1.51 -15.37
CA ARG A 252 -35.32 -0.20 -15.70
C ARG A 252 -33.80 -0.29 -15.92
N PHE A 253 -33.15 -1.33 -15.43
CA PHE A 253 -31.71 -1.48 -15.50
C PHE A 253 -31.23 -2.41 -16.63
N SER A 254 -32.14 -3.00 -17.41
CA SER A 254 -31.76 -3.93 -18.48
C SER A 254 -31.14 -3.25 -19.71
N SER A 255 -31.29 -1.92 -19.83
CA SER A 255 -30.74 -1.12 -20.93
C SER A 255 -29.40 -0.45 -20.60
N GLY A 256 -28.81 -0.76 -19.44
CA GLY A 256 -27.54 -0.17 -18.98
C GLY A 256 -27.69 1.11 -18.17
N PHE A 257 -26.60 1.87 -18.06
CA PHE A 257 -26.53 3.13 -17.30
C PHE A 257 -26.91 4.32 -18.18
N THR A 258 -28.19 4.45 -18.51
CA THR A 258 -28.68 5.61 -19.27
C THR A 258 -28.59 6.90 -18.45
N PRO A 259 -28.54 8.09 -19.08
CA PRO A 259 -28.54 9.37 -18.36
C PRO A 259 -29.67 9.48 -17.33
N GLU A 260 -30.88 9.03 -17.69
CA GLU A 260 -32.05 9.02 -16.80
C GLU A 260 -31.83 8.16 -15.53
N VAL A 261 -31.16 7.01 -15.66
CA VAL A 261 -30.84 6.13 -14.51
C VAL A 261 -29.77 6.76 -13.61
N LEU A 262 -28.79 7.44 -14.20
CA LEU A 262 -27.76 8.16 -13.46
C LEU A 262 -28.32 9.39 -12.74
N ASP A 263 -29.24 10.13 -13.38
CA ASP A 263 -29.93 11.27 -12.77
C ASP A 263 -30.82 10.82 -11.61
N ASP A 264 -31.63 9.76 -11.77
CA ASP A 264 -32.42 9.18 -10.67
C ASP A 264 -31.53 8.69 -9.50
N THR A 265 -30.37 8.11 -9.81
CA THR A 265 -29.40 7.68 -8.79
C THR A 265 -28.81 8.88 -8.04
N ARG A 266 -28.45 9.96 -8.75
CA ARG A 266 -28.01 11.23 -8.14
C ARG A 266 -29.08 11.78 -7.21
N ASP A 267 -30.32 11.88 -7.67
CA ASP A 267 -31.42 12.45 -6.89
C ASP A 267 -31.69 11.64 -5.61
N ARG A 268 -31.58 10.31 -5.68
CA ARG A 268 -31.71 9.44 -4.50
C ARG A 268 -30.58 9.61 -3.50
N ILE A 269 -29.33 9.70 -3.97
CA ILE A 269 -28.20 9.95 -3.08
C ILE A 269 -28.35 11.33 -2.44
N ALA A 270 -28.74 12.36 -3.20
CA ALA A 270 -29.01 13.69 -2.68
C ALA A 270 -30.12 13.70 -1.63
N ALA A 271 -31.24 13.02 -1.88
CA ALA A 271 -32.34 12.89 -0.92
C ALA A 271 -31.90 12.17 0.37
N TRP A 272 -31.14 11.08 0.25
CA TRP A 272 -30.57 10.40 1.41
C TRP A 272 -29.60 11.29 2.18
N THR A 273 -28.77 12.05 1.48
CA THR A 273 -27.78 12.98 2.06
C THR A 273 -28.48 14.07 2.88
N LEU A 274 -29.58 14.63 2.37
CA LEU A 274 -30.37 15.64 3.11
C LEU A 274 -30.98 15.09 4.41
N GLY A 275 -31.39 13.81 4.42
CA GLY A 275 -31.93 13.15 5.60
C GLY A 275 -30.84 12.65 6.57
N SER A 276 -29.62 12.42 6.07
CA SER A 276 -28.48 11.95 6.83
C SER A 276 -27.72 13.13 7.41
N ARG A 277 -27.57 13.18 8.73
CA ARG A 277 -26.67 14.16 9.38
C ARG A 277 -25.22 13.72 9.16
N LEU A 278 -24.73 13.86 7.93
CA LEU A 278 -23.32 13.64 7.65
C LEU A 278 -22.50 14.66 8.45
N PRO A 279 -21.43 14.24 9.13
CA PRO A 279 -20.50 15.17 9.74
C PRO A 279 -20.00 16.13 8.65
N SER A 280 -20.17 17.44 8.83
CA SER A 280 -19.51 18.43 7.98
C SER A 280 -18.00 18.34 8.27
N GLY A 281 -17.26 17.63 7.42
CA GLY A 281 -15.88 17.19 7.69
C GLY A 281 -14.77 18.11 7.20
N GLY A 282 -15.10 19.32 6.72
CA GLY A 282 -14.10 20.27 6.21
C GLY A 282 -13.10 20.71 7.29
N TYR A 283 -11.92 21.11 6.84
CA TYR A 283 -10.98 21.83 7.71
C TYR A 283 -11.30 23.33 7.72
N HIS A 284 -11.09 23.96 8.87
CA HIS A 284 -11.22 25.39 9.12
C HIS A 284 -9.85 26.00 9.45
N PRO A 285 -9.65 27.31 9.18
CA PRO A 285 -8.41 27.99 9.55
C PRO A 285 -8.00 27.78 11.02
N ASP A 286 -8.97 27.85 11.93
CA ASP A 286 -8.78 27.64 13.37
C ASP A 286 -8.21 26.25 13.72
N ASP A 287 -8.45 25.23 12.89
CA ASP A 287 -7.89 23.88 13.10
C ASP A 287 -6.35 23.87 13.03
N PHE A 288 -5.76 24.87 12.38
CA PHE A 288 -4.31 25.01 12.17
C PHE A 288 -3.74 26.27 12.84
N ALA A 289 -4.44 26.78 13.85
CA ALA A 289 -4.09 28.01 14.57
C ALA A 289 -3.86 29.19 13.61
N LEU A 290 -4.62 29.24 12.52
CA LEU A 290 -4.67 30.37 11.60
C LEU A 290 -5.81 31.27 12.05
N ASP A 291 -5.54 32.57 12.21
CA ASP A 291 -6.58 33.55 12.51
C ASP A 291 -7.45 33.76 11.25
N ALA A 292 -8.70 33.29 11.28
CA ALA A 292 -9.63 33.41 10.16
C ALA A 292 -9.89 34.86 9.72
N GLU A 293 -9.64 35.86 10.57
CA GLU A 293 -9.79 37.29 10.27
C GLU A 293 -8.46 37.92 9.77
N ALA A 294 -7.30 37.38 10.17
CA ALA A 294 -5.97 37.96 9.89
C ALA A 294 -5.03 37.11 8.99
N TRP A 295 -5.44 35.91 8.57
CA TRP A 295 -4.63 34.91 7.82
C TRP A 295 -4.06 35.36 6.45
N VAL A 296 -4.29 36.59 6.00
CA VAL A 296 -3.74 37.13 4.74
C VAL A 296 -2.26 37.52 4.88
N GLU A 297 -1.71 37.68 6.09
CA GLU A 297 -0.40 38.31 6.29
C GLU A 297 0.83 37.38 6.16
N GLY A 298 0.68 36.10 5.81
CA GLY A 298 1.83 35.18 5.69
C GLY A 298 1.56 33.92 4.87
N ALA A 299 1.43 34.05 3.55
CA ALA A 299 1.10 32.93 2.67
C ALA A 299 2.11 31.77 2.75
N ASP A 300 3.40 32.06 2.99
CA ASP A 300 4.43 31.03 3.18
C ASP A 300 4.24 30.23 4.47
N GLU A 301 3.83 30.89 5.56
CA GLU A 301 3.55 30.25 6.84
C GLU A 301 2.32 29.33 6.73
N VAL A 302 1.30 29.75 5.99
CA VAL A 302 0.11 28.94 5.73
C VAL A 302 0.45 27.68 4.93
N VAL A 303 1.21 27.83 3.84
CA VAL A 303 1.68 26.69 3.03
C VAL A 303 2.53 25.74 3.87
N TYR A 304 3.41 26.28 4.71
CA TYR A 304 4.20 25.50 5.65
C TYR A 304 3.34 24.69 6.63
N ARG A 305 2.41 25.33 7.34
CA ARG A 305 1.52 24.67 8.32
C ARG A 305 0.69 23.57 7.66
N ILE A 306 0.20 23.79 6.45
CA ILE A 306 -0.55 22.81 5.66
C ILE A 306 0.34 21.65 5.20
N ALA A 307 1.57 21.92 4.77
CA ALA A 307 2.53 20.88 4.40
C ALA A 307 2.85 19.94 5.57
N VAL A 308 3.01 20.50 6.78
CA VAL A 308 3.18 19.72 8.01
C VAL A 308 1.93 18.91 8.31
N ALA A 309 0.74 19.50 8.26
CA ALA A 309 -0.52 18.78 8.47
C ALA A 309 -0.69 17.60 7.49
N ALA A 310 -0.34 17.79 6.22
CA ALA A 310 -0.37 16.73 5.21
C ALA A 310 0.57 15.58 5.57
N ALA A 311 1.82 15.91 5.92
CA ALA A 311 2.80 14.92 6.36
C ALA A 311 2.30 14.09 7.56
N LEU A 312 1.68 14.75 8.54
CA LEU A 312 1.09 14.08 9.71
C LEU A 312 -0.09 13.17 9.32
N ALA A 313 -1.02 13.65 8.50
CA ALA A 313 -2.20 12.91 8.09
C ALA A 313 -1.89 11.58 7.39
N PHE A 314 -0.92 11.59 6.47
CA PHE A 314 -0.58 10.40 5.68
C PHE A 314 0.32 9.42 6.43
N ARG A 315 1.16 9.87 7.37
CA ARG A 315 2.02 8.96 8.13
C ARG A 315 1.50 8.46 9.45
N LEU A 316 0.76 9.29 10.17
CA LEU A 316 0.07 8.82 11.36
C LEU A 316 -1.15 7.97 10.99
N ASP A 317 -1.56 8.00 9.71
CA ASP A 317 -2.78 7.34 9.24
C ASP A 317 -3.98 7.76 10.11
N ALA A 318 -3.94 9.02 10.58
CA ALA A 318 -4.84 9.55 11.59
C ALA A 318 -6.10 10.11 10.95
N ASP A 319 -7.22 10.00 11.67
CA ASP A 319 -8.43 10.73 11.32
C ASP A 319 -8.23 12.25 11.51
N ARG A 320 -9.16 13.07 11.01
CA ARG A 320 -9.14 14.54 11.17
C ARG A 320 -8.80 14.97 12.61
N ALA A 321 -9.45 14.33 13.59
CA ALA A 321 -9.23 14.63 15.00
C ALA A 321 -7.79 14.30 15.44
N GLY A 322 -7.23 13.18 15.00
CA GLY A 322 -5.84 12.82 15.26
C GLY A 322 -4.84 13.78 14.61
N VAL A 323 -5.11 14.23 13.36
CA VAL A 323 -4.28 15.23 12.68
C VAL A 323 -4.26 16.55 13.44
N ILE A 324 -5.44 17.07 13.81
CA ILE A 324 -5.57 18.32 14.56
C ILE A 324 -4.87 18.20 15.92
N ARG A 325 -5.08 17.10 16.66
CA ARG A 325 -4.40 16.88 17.94
C ARG A 325 -2.88 16.86 17.80
N ALA A 326 -2.34 16.18 16.79
CA ALA A 326 -0.90 16.11 16.54
C ALA A 326 -0.34 17.48 16.15
N PHE A 327 -1.04 18.21 15.28
CA PHE A 327 -0.66 19.56 14.87
C PHE A 327 -0.65 20.53 16.06
N LEU A 328 -1.72 20.58 16.85
CA LEU A 328 -1.81 21.44 18.04
C LEU A 328 -0.77 21.08 19.11
N ALA A 329 -0.38 19.81 19.21
CA ALA A 329 0.69 19.39 20.11
C ALA A 329 2.06 19.95 19.68
N LEU A 330 2.34 19.98 18.36
CA LEU A 330 3.54 20.60 17.82
C LEU A 330 3.53 22.12 17.98
N ASP A 331 2.39 22.75 17.70
CA ASP A 331 2.21 24.20 17.81
C ASP A 331 2.40 24.68 19.27
N LYS A 332 1.68 24.05 20.22
CA LYS A 332 1.77 24.37 21.65
C LYS A 332 3.18 24.19 22.22
N ALA A 333 3.97 23.29 21.66
CA ALA A 333 5.34 23.04 22.08
C ALA A 333 6.37 23.97 21.42
N GLY A 334 5.94 24.91 20.56
CA GLY A 334 6.83 25.82 19.83
C GLY A 334 7.55 25.17 18.64
N VAL A 335 7.38 23.86 18.43
CA VAL A 335 8.12 23.08 17.43
C VAL A 335 7.85 23.57 16.00
N LEU A 336 6.61 24.00 15.69
CA LEU A 336 6.31 24.54 14.36
C LEU A 336 7.05 25.85 14.08
N SER A 337 7.15 26.73 15.08
CA SER A 337 7.92 27.97 14.95
C SER A 337 9.41 27.66 14.81
N ASP A 338 9.93 26.73 15.63
CA ASP A 338 11.33 26.32 15.58
C ASP A 338 11.69 25.77 14.19
N LEU A 339 10.86 24.87 13.65
CA LEU A 339 11.05 24.27 12.34
C LEU A 339 10.91 25.30 11.19
N TYR A 340 9.97 26.24 11.29
CA TYR A 340 9.80 27.31 10.31
C TYR A 340 11.05 28.20 10.22
N HIS A 341 11.69 28.49 11.37
CA HIS A 341 12.92 29.27 11.43
C HIS A 341 14.21 28.43 11.28
N GLY A 342 14.09 27.13 11.01
CA GLY A 342 15.24 26.23 10.79
C GLY A 342 16.03 25.90 12.06
N THR A 343 15.41 26.04 13.23
CA THR A 343 15.97 25.70 14.54
C THR A 343 15.50 24.31 15.01
N VAL A 344 16.29 23.68 15.88
CA VAL A 344 15.99 22.34 16.40
C VAL A 344 15.29 22.50 17.75
N PRO A 345 14.11 21.88 17.97
CA PRO A 345 13.42 21.96 19.24
C PRO A 345 14.20 21.24 20.36
N ASP A 346 14.23 21.84 21.55
CA ASP A 346 14.97 21.31 22.71
C ASP A 346 14.33 20.04 23.31
N ALA A 347 13.01 19.89 23.17
CA ALA A 347 12.27 18.73 23.66
C ALA A 347 11.06 18.42 22.78
N LEU A 348 10.75 17.13 22.62
CA LEU A 348 9.62 16.68 21.81
C LEU A 348 8.39 16.37 22.68
N PRO A 349 7.17 16.74 22.24
CA PRO A 349 5.96 16.30 22.90
C PRO A 349 5.86 14.78 22.85
N ALA A 350 5.60 14.15 24.00
CA ALA A 350 5.40 12.70 24.08
C ALA A 350 4.23 12.19 23.21
N GLN A 351 3.34 13.08 22.79
CA GLN A 351 2.20 12.79 21.92
C GLN A 351 2.56 12.70 20.43
N VAL A 352 3.78 13.07 20.04
CA VAL A 352 4.20 13.10 18.62
C VAL A 352 5.32 12.08 18.39
N ASP A 353 5.05 11.11 17.51
CA ASP A 353 6.03 10.13 17.03
C ASP A 353 7.21 10.82 16.33
N ALA A 354 8.43 10.35 16.58
CA ALA A 354 9.67 10.77 15.90
C ALA A 354 9.56 10.75 14.36
N ARG A 355 8.80 9.83 13.77
CA ARG A 355 8.55 9.76 12.31
C ARG A 355 7.70 10.93 11.82
N ALA A 356 6.71 11.32 12.61
CA ALA A 356 5.81 12.42 12.31
C ALA A 356 6.59 13.75 12.35
N LEU A 357 7.48 13.90 13.34
CA LEU A 357 8.41 15.02 13.40
C LEU A 357 9.38 15.05 12.21
N MET A 358 10.02 13.93 11.87
CA MET A 358 10.97 13.86 10.75
C MET A 358 10.37 14.42 9.45
N LEU A 359 9.08 14.13 9.21
CA LEU A 359 8.40 14.61 8.02
C LEU A 359 7.92 16.04 8.14
N ALA A 360 7.49 16.49 9.32
CA ALA A 360 7.25 17.90 9.58
C ALA A 360 8.52 18.72 9.31
N SER A 361 9.69 18.24 9.75
CA SER A 361 10.99 18.85 9.47
C SER A 361 11.37 18.80 8.00
N LEU A 362 11.08 17.70 7.29
CA LEU A 362 11.31 17.60 5.85
C LEU A 362 10.44 18.60 5.08
N ALA A 363 9.15 18.69 5.40
CA ALA A 363 8.22 19.65 4.83
C ALA A 363 8.70 21.09 5.10
N ALA A 364 9.08 21.40 6.34
CA ALA A 364 9.64 22.69 6.74
C ALA A 364 10.82 23.09 5.87
N ARG A 365 11.80 22.19 5.77
CA ARG A 365 13.02 22.41 4.99
C ARG A 365 12.71 22.66 3.51
N ARG A 366 11.76 21.91 2.94
CA ARG A 366 11.41 22.07 1.51
C ARG A 366 10.66 23.37 1.24
N CYS A 367 9.77 23.80 2.15
CA CYS A 367 9.16 25.12 2.06
C CYS A 367 10.23 26.23 2.14
N ALA A 368 11.23 26.09 3.04
CA ALA A 368 12.34 27.05 3.14
C ALA A 368 13.24 27.07 1.88
N GLU A 369 13.39 25.94 1.18
CA GLU A 369 14.11 25.83 -0.10
C GLU A 369 13.32 26.41 -1.29
N ALA A 370 12.03 26.76 -1.10
CA ALA A 370 11.13 27.29 -2.11
C ALA A 370 10.38 28.56 -1.63
N PRO A 371 11.10 29.68 -1.37
CA PRO A 371 10.52 30.89 -0.79
C PRO A 371 9.48 31.59 -1.68
N ASP A 372 9.46 31.30 -2.98
CA ASP A 372 8.47 31.84 -3.92
C ASP A 372 7.26 30.92 -4.08
N LEU A 373 7.14 29.83 -3.31
CA LEU A 373 6.08 28.85 -3.49
C LEU A 373 4.69 29.48 -3.29
N ALA A 374 4.50 30.31 -2.26
CA ALA A 374 3.22 30.97 -2.04
C ALA A 374 2.82 31.90 -3.20
N SER A 375 3.76 32.65 -3.77
CA SER A 375 3.49 33.52 -4.91
C SER A 375 3.23 32.73 -6.20
N GLN A 376 3.82 31.55 -6.36
CA GLN A 376 3.53 30.64 -7.48
C GLN A 376 2.17 29.95 -7.36
N LEU A 377 1.65 29.82 -6.14
CA LEU A 377 0.30 29.33 -5.88
C LEU A 377 -0.77 30.40 -6.09
N ASP A 378 -0.38 31.68 -6.00
CA ASP A 378 -1.27 32.83 -6.18
C ASP A 378 -1.42 33.20 -7.66
N GLY A 379 -2.48 32.65 -8.27
CA GLY A 379 -2.85 32.92 -9.66
C GLY A 379 -2.60 31.75 -10.62
N GLY A 380 -3.49 31.61 -11.59
CA GLY A 380 -3.42 30.57 -12.62
C GLY A 380 -4.42 29.44 -12.42
N SER A 381 -4.09 28.27 -12.98
CA SER A 381 -4.92 27.06 -12.93
C SER A 381 -4.51 26.13 -11.79
N ALA A 382 -5.40 25.24 -11.40
CA ALA A 382 -5.12 24.22 -10.40
C ALA A 382 -3.98 23.27 -10.83
N ALA A 383 -3.84 23.05 -12.14
CA ALA A 383 -2.71 22.31 -12.71
C ALA A 383 -1.37 23.03 -12.49
N ALA A 384 -1.34 24.36 -12.61
CA ALA A 384 -0.15 25.15 -12.35
C ALA A 384 0.20 25.14 -10.86
N ALA A 385 -0.80 25.29 -9.98
CA ALA A 385 -0.61 25.19 -8.54
C ALA A 385 -0.09 23.80 -8.13
N PHE A 386 -0.63 22.72 -8.70
CA PHE A 386 -0.12 21.37 -8.47
C PHE A 386 1.33 21.20 -8.95
N ALA A 387 1.68 21.73 -10.12
CA ALA A 387 3.03 21.66 -10.64
C ALA A 387 4.03 22.43 -9.76
N ALA A 388 3.63 23.58 -9.20
CA ALA A 388 4.43 24.31 -8.22
C ALA A 388 4.66 23.49 -6.94
N LEU A 389 3.61 22.86 -6.40
CA LEU A 389 3.71 21.94 -5.26
C LEU A 389 4.61 20.74 -5.55
N ASP A 390 4.48 20.09 -6.71
CA ASP A 390 5.30 18.94 -7.11
C ASP A 390 6.77 19.32 -7.30
N GLY A 391 7.03 20.48 -7.90
CA GLY A 391 8.37 21.02 -8.05
C GLY A 391 9.07 21.30 -6.72
N ALA A 392 8.34 21.89 -5.75
CA ALA A 392 8.89 22.25 -4.44
C ALA A 392 8.97 21.06 -3.47
N LEU A 393 7.94 20.22 -3.42
CA LEU A 393 7.74 19.23 -2.35
C LEU A 393 7.77 17.77 -2.83
N GLY A 394 7.68 17.49 -4.13
CA GLY A 394 7.52 16.13 -4.68
C GLY A 394 8.71 15.19 -4.46
N ARG A 395 9.89 15.71 -4.07
CA ARG A 395 11.05 14.87 -3.67
C ARG A 395 10.97 14.35 -2.23
N GLY A 396 10.00 14.82 -1.43
CA GLY A 396 9.83 14.45 -0.02
C GLY A 396 8.42 13.98 0.35
N LEU A 397 7.42 14.34 -0.44
CA LEU A 397 6.02 13.90 -0.31
C LEU A 397 5.63 13.07 -1.54
N PHE A 398 4.68 12.12 -1.41
CA PHE A 398 4.14 11.45 -2.59
C PHE A 398 3.08 12.34 -3.25
N ARG A 399 2.73 12.01 -4.50
CA ARG A 399 1.75 12.79 -5.28
C ARG A 399 0.37 12.87 -4.62
N ALA A 400 -0.01 11.85 -3.84
CA ALA A 400 -1.30 11.84 -3.15
C ALA A 400 -1.37 12.91 -2.05
N GLU A 401 -0.28 13.11 -1.32
CA GLU A 401 -0.12 14.18 -0.32
C GLU A 401 -0.24 15.55 -0.98
N LEU A 402 0.36 15.74 -2.16
CA LEU A 402 0.31 17.01 -2.87
C LEU A 402 -1.11 17.35 -3.36
N VAL A 403 -1.87 16.35 -3.83
CA VAL A 403 -3.29 16.55 -4.18
C VAL A 403 -4.11 16.91 -2.95
N TRP A 404 -3.83 16.28 -1.80
CA TRP A 404 -4.49 16.62 -0.55
C TRP A 404 -4.12 18.01 -0.04
N MET A 405 -2.85 18.42 -0.17
CA MET A 405 -2.43 19.78 0.15
C MET A 405 -3.16 20.80 -0.71
N LEU A 406 -3.30 20.53 -2.01
CA LEU A 406 -4.06 21.37 -2.93
C LEU A 406 -5.53 21.47 -2.50
N ASP A 407 -6.14 20.37 -2.06
CA ASP A 407 -7.49 20.35 -1.45
C ASP A 407 -7.59 21.31 -0.28
N LEU A 408 -6.67 21.14 0.67
CA LEU A 408 -6.72 21.83 1.94
C LEU A 408 -6.48 23.34 1.75
N LEU A 409 -5.52 23.71 0.90
CA LEU A 409 -5.31 25.09 0.48
C LEU A 409 -6.57 25.69 -0.16
N GLY A 410 -7.32 24.89 -0.92
CA GLY A 410 -8.59 25.29 -1.51
C GLY A 410 -9.73 25.45 -0.49
N GLN A 411 -9.89 24.50 0.42
CA GLN A 411 -10.90 24.53 1.49
C GLN A 411 -10.68 25.71 2.43
N LEU A 412 -9.43 25.99 2.76
CA LEU A 412 -9.05 27.14 3.57
C LEU A 412 -9.14 28.46 2.79
N GLY A 413 -9.29 28.41 1.45
CA GLY A 413 -9.43 29.57 0.59
C GLY A 413 -8.13 30.30 0.26
N VAL A 414 -6.98 29.66 0.55
CA VAL A 414 -5.61 30.15 0.31
C VAL A 414 -5.36 30.28 -1.19
N ILE A 415 -5.80 29.27 -1.95
CA ILE A 415 -5.76 29.29 -3.40
C ILE A 415 -7.18 29.27 -3.95
N ARG A 416 -7.41 30.03 -5.02
CA ARG A 416 -8.72 30.12 -5.67
C ARG A 416 -8.68 29.95 -7.19
N PRO A 417 -7.92 28.98 -7.77
CA PRO A 417 -8.05 28.69 -9.18
C PRO A 417 -9.51 28.38 -9.56
N PRO A 418 -10.01 28.87 -10.72
CA PRO A 418 -11.39 28.63 -11.14
C PRO A 418 -11.67 27.13 -11.39
N ASP A 419 -10.63 26.36 -11.74
CA ASP A 419 -10.65 24.92 -11.97
C ASP A 419 -10.17 24.09 -10.76
N LEU A 420 -9.93 24.73 -9.60
CA LEU A 420 -9.44 24.07 -8.38
C LEU A 420 -10.27 22.86 -7.99
N ARG A 421 -11.59 22.95 -8.18
CA ARG A 421 -12.54 21.90 -7.83
C ARG A 421 -12.41 20.63 -8.67
N ASP A 422 -11.64 20.66 -9.76
CA ASP A 422 -11.34 19.49 -10.58
C ASP A 422 -10.12 18.72 -10.06
N TYR A 423 -9.29 19.37 -9.24
CA TYR A 423 -8.01 18.85 -8.77
C TYR A 423 -7.96 18.60 -7.27
N THR A 424 -8.95 19.05 -6.52
CA THR A 424 -8.85 19.12 -5.06
C THR A 424 -9.23 17.85 -4.33
N ILE A 425 -9.91 16.87 -4.93
CA ILE A 425 -10.30 15.70 -4.14
C ILE A 425 -9.81 14.44 -4.83
N THR A 426 -8.85 13.74 -4.21
CA THR A 426 -8.45 12.40 -4.64
C THR A 426 -9.63 11.47 -4.35
N PRO A 427 -10.35 10.94 -5.36
CA PRO A 427 -11.44 10.04 -5.08
C PRO A 427 -10.80 8.78 -4.50
N TYR A 428 -10.98 8.58 -3.19
CA TYR A 428 -10.50 7.42 -2.47
C TYR A 428 -10.94 6.16 -3.20
N ARG A 429 -10.20 5.05 -3.05
CA ARG A 429 -10.56 3.81 -3.74
C ARG A 429 -12.03 3.41 -3.51
N ILE A 430 -12.52 3.52 -2.28
CA ILE A 430 -13.94 3.26 -1.95
C ILE A 430 -14.91 4.16 -2.73
N VAL A 431 -14.56 5.43 -2.95
CA VAL A 431 -15.36 6.38 -3.75
C VAL A 431 -15.33 5.99 -5.22
N ARG A 432 -14.15 5.67 -5.79
CA ARG A 432 -14.04 5.22 -7.19
C ARG A 432 -14.76 3.91 -7.45
N ASP A 433 -14.60 2.93 -6.56
CA ASP A 433 -15.30 1.64 -6.61
C ASP A 433 -16.82 1.87 -6.58
N THR A 434 -17.28 2.79 -5.73
CA THR A 434 -18.70 3.15 -5.64
C THR A 434 -19.20 3.82 -6.92
N LEU A 435 -18.49 4.80 -7.46
CA LEU A 435 -18.85 5.46 -8.72
C LEU A 435 -18.86 4.50 -9.91
N PHE A 436 -17.90 3.58 -9.97
CA PHE A 436 -17.86 2.53 -10.99
C PHE A 436 -19.08 1.61 -10.91
N ARG A 437 -19.45 1.17 -9.71
CA ARG A 437 -20.65 0.35 -9.48
C ARG A 437 -21.95 1.09 -9.80
N LEU A 438 -22.01 2.37 -9.47
CA LEU A 438 -23.16 3.23 -9.76
C LEU A 438 -23.24 3.65 -11.24
N GLY A 439 -22.23 3.32 -12.05
CA GLY A 439 -22.21 3.61 -13.49
C GLY A 439 -21.67 4.97 -13.88
N PHE A 440 -21.22 5.79 -12.91
CA PHE A 440 -20.59 7.10 -13.17
C PHE A 440 -19.16 6.98 -13.70
N LEU A 441 -18.51 5.82 -13.50
CA LEU A 441 -17.19 5.52 -14.06
C LEU A 441 -17.19 4.23 -14.89
N ALA A 442 -16.33 4.21 -15.90
CA ALA A 442 -16.05 3.03 -16.71
C ALA A 442 -15.03 2.09 -16.06
N SER A 443 -14.19 2.60 -15.16
CA SER A 443 -13.19 1.85 -14.40
C SER A 443 -12.98 2.50 -13.02
N PRO A 444 -12.82 1.72 -11.94
CA PRO A 444 -12.45 2.26 -10.64
C PRO A 444 -10.94 2.56 -10.51
N TYR A 445 -10.14 2.11 -11.49
CA TYR A 445 -8.69 2.27 -11.51
C TYR A 445 -8.30 3.61 -12.10
N ALA A 446 -7.47 4.36 -11.38
CA ALA A 446 -6.86 5.60 -11.86
C ALA A 446 -5.35 5.37 -11.93
N ALA A 447 -4.81 5.32 -13.15
CA ALA A 447 -3.40 5.05 -13.42
C ALA A 447 -2.53 6.31 -13.40
N ASP A 448 -3.15 7.48 -13.47
CA ASP A 448 -2.49 8.79 -13.58
C ASP A 448 -3.36 9.91 -12.98
N GLY A 449 -2.84 11.14 -13.00
CA GLY A 449 -3.58 12.31 -12.50
C GLY A 449 -4.82 12.65 -13.32
N ALA A 450 -4.80 12.44 -14.64
CA ALA A 450 -5.94 12.77 -15.51
C ALA A 450 -7.16 11.87 -15.20
N THR A 451 -6.93 10.58 -14.96
CA THR A 451 -7.97 9.63 -14.55
C THR A 451 -8.51 9.92 -13.15
N LEU A 452 -7.67 10.44 -12.23
CA LEU A 452 -8.14 10.93 -10.93
C LEU A 452 -9.06 12.15 -11.07
N VAL A 453 -8.66 13.16 -11.86
CA VAL A 453 -9.47 14.35 -12.13
C VAL A 453 -10.82 13.98 -12.76
N ALA A 454 -10.83 13.05 -13.72
CA ALA A 454 -12.06 12.54 -14.31
C ALA A 454 -12.97 11.87 -13.26
N ALA A 455 -12.39 11.10 -12.33
CA ALA A 455 -13.12 10.49 -11.23
C ALA A 455 -13.66 11.52 -10.22
N THR A 456 -12.94 12.61 -9.96
CA THR A 456 -13.42 13.73 -9.13
C THR A 456 -14.61 14.43 -9.78
N ARG A 457 -14.56 14.69 -11.09
CA ARG A 457 -15.71 15.23 -11.83
C ARG A 457 -16.91 14.30 -11.78
N ALA A 458 -16.71 13.00 -11.96
CA ALA A 458 -17.77 12.00 -11.84
C ALA A 458 -18.37 11.96 -10.44
N ALA A 459 -17.53 12.10 -9.39
CA ALA A 459 -17.99 12.17 -8.01
C ALA A 459 -18.91 13.37 -7.77
N ARG A 460 -18.51 14.56 -8.24
CA ARG A 460 -19.34 15.78 -8.16
C ARG A 460 -20.63 15.64 -8.95
N ALA A 461 -20.56 15.03 -10.13
CA ALA A 461 -21.73 14.73 -10.92
C ALA A 461 -22.67 13.71 -10.24
N ALA A 462 -22.20 12.92 -9.28
CA ALA A 462 -23.03 11.93 -8.58
C ALA A 462 -23.74 12.50 -7.34
N VAL A 463 -23.14 13.45 -6.61
CA VAL A 463 -23.65 13.91 -5.31
C VAL A 463 -23.66 15.42 -5.08
N GLY A 464 -23.24 16.21 -6.07
CA GLY A 464 -23.18 17.67 -5.99
C GLY A 464 -21.79 18.21 -5.66
N GLU A 465 -21.70 19.51 -5.41
CA GLU A 465 -20.42 20.23 -5.41
C GLU A 465 -19.59 20.05 -4.13
N SER A 466 -20.22 19.95 -2.96
CA SER A 466 -19.54 19.94 -1.66
C SER A 466 -19.49 18.56 -1.03
N GLY A 467 -18.35 18.19 -0.45
CA GLY A 467 -18.23 16.97 0.39
C GLY A 467 -18.49 15.67 -0.36
N HIS A 468 -18.25 15.63 -1.68
CA HIS A 468 -18.68 14.51 -2.51
C HIS A 468 -17.98 13.19 -2.18
N ALA A 469 -16.70 13.21 -1.79
CA ALA A 469 -15.99 12.00 -1.38
C ALA A 469 -16.53 11.41 -0.07
N ASP A 470 -16.76 12.26 0.94
CA ASP A 470 -17.34 11.83 2.22
C ASP A 470 -18.77 11.33 2.04
N THR A 471 -19.57 12.03 1.23
CA THR A 471 -20.94 11.65 0.92
C THR A 471 -20.99 10.29 0.20
N LEU A 472 -20.16 10.08 -0.82
CA LEU A 472 -20.10 8.81 -1.55
C LEU A 472 -19.53 7.67 -0.70
N ALA A 473 -18.53 7.94 0.13
CA ALA A 473 -17.99 6.95 1.05
C ALA A 473 -19.02 6.56 2.11
N ALA A 474 -19.67 7.55 2.74
CA ALA A 474 -20.73 7.33 3.70
C ALA A 474 -21.90 6.57 3.08
N PHE A 475 -22.29 6.95 1.85
CA PHE A 475 -23.31 6.24 1.09
C PHE A 475 -22.90 4.78 0.87
N ALA A 476 -21.68 4.53 0.41
CA ALA A 476 -21.18 3.17 0.16
C ALA A 476 -21.21 2.30 1.44
N ILE A 477 -20.79 2.87 2.57
CA ILE A 477 -20.79 2.19 3.87
C ILE A 477 -22.24 1.90 4.30
N ALA A 478 -23.11 2.91 4.29
CA ALA A 478 -24.51 2.79 4.72
C ALA A 478 -25.35 1.88 3.81
N ALA A 479 -25.04 1.88 2.51
CA ALA A 479 -25.62 1.00 1.51
C ALA A 479 -24.98 -0.39 1.49
N GLY A 480 -23.94 -0.66 2.29
CA GLY A 480 -23.20 -1.92 2.26
C GLY A 480 -22.72 -2.29 0.85
N CYS A 481 -22.29 -1.30 0.07
CA CYS A 481 -21.82 -1.51 -1.30
C CYS A 481 -20.44 -2.17 -1.28
N ALA A 482 -20.39 -3.47 -1.56
CA ALA A 482 -19.17 -4.26 -1.68
C ALA A 482 -19.21 -5.13 -2.95
N TYR A 483 -18.08 -5.76 -3.30
CA TYR A 483 -18.06 -6.77 -4.35
C TYR A 483 -18.83 -7.99 -3.85
N ASP A 484 -19.52 -8.68 -4.75
CA ASP A 484 -20.42 -9.78 -4.41
C ASP A 484 -21.54 -9.34 -3.45
N CYS A 485 -22.04 -8.11 -3.64
CA CYS A 485 -23.07 -7.55 -2.78
C CYS A 485 -24.28 -8.49 -2.68
N ALA A 486 -24.63 -8.90 -1.45
CA ALA A 486 -25.77 -9.78 -1.18
C ALA A 486 -27.10 -9.19 -1.68
N HIS A 487 -27.15 -7.86 -1.85
CA HIS A 487 -28.33 -7.14 -2.30
C HIS A 487 -28.36 -6.85 -3.80
N ARG A 488 -27.42 -7.37 -4.61
CA ARG A 488 -27.35 -7.03 -6.05
C ARG A 488 -28.67 -7.23 -6.80
N LYS A 489 -29.46 -8.25 -6.44
CA LYS A 489 -30.77 -8.54 -7.06
C LYS A 489 -31.90 -7.62 -6.61
N THR A 490 -31.77 -6.99 -5.45
CA THR A 490 -32.81 -6.17 -4.82
C THR A 490 -32.38 -4.72 -4.63
N CYS A 491 -31.21 -4.34 -5.13
CA CYS A 491 -30.68 -2.99 -5.01
C CYS A 491 -31.59 -2.03 -5.77
N GLU A 492 -31.94 -0.91 -5.16
CA GLU A 492 -32.76 0.14 -5.79
C GLU A 492 -31.92 1.20 -6.52
N PHE A 493 -30.60 1.16 -6.37
CA PHE A 493 -29.67 2.04 -7.05
C PHE A 493 -29.18 1.44 -8.36
N ALA A 494 -28.61 2.26 -9.24
CA ALA A 494 -27.81 1.78 -10.36
C ALA A 494 -26.67 0.88 -9.83
N CYS A 495 -26.56 -0.36 -10.33
CA CYS A 495 -25.60 -1.33 -9.82
C CYS A 495 -25.04 -2.16 -10.96
N ARG A 496 -23.73 -2.07 -11.18
CA ARG A 496 -23.02 -2.75 -12.27
C ARG A 496 -23.04 -4.26 -12.13
N GLU A 497 -22.83 -4.77 -10.91
CA GLU A 497 -22.94 -6.22 -10.59
C GLU A 497 -24.36 -6.79 -10.76
N ARG A 498 -25.36 -5.94 -10.98
CA ARG A 498 -26.72 -6.38 -11.37
C ARG A 498 -26.89 -6.38 -12.90
N LEU A 499 -26.18 -5.50 -13.59
CA LEU A 499 -26.21 -5.39 -15.05
C LEU A 499 -25.40 -6.52 -15.70
N GLU A 500 -24.24 -6.82 -15.11
CA GLU A 500 -23.39 -7.98 -15.41
C GLU A 500 -23.98 -9.25 -14.79
#